data_AF-A0A3N5C9G1-F1
#
_entry.id   AF-A0A3N5C9G1-F1
#
_cell.length_a   1.000
_cell.length_b   1.000
_cell.length_c   1.000
_cell.angle_alpha   90.00
_cell.angle_beta   90.00
_cell.angle_gamma   90.00
#
_symmetry.space_group_name_H-M   'P 1'
#
loop_
_entity.id
_entity.type
_entity.pdbx_description
1 polymer ?
#
loop_
_entity_poly.entity_id
_entity_poly.type
_entity_poly.pdbx_seq_one_letter_code
_entity_poly.pdbx_strand_id
1 'polypeptide(L)'
;MMKKLIIWVFICGLILFSFYFLINPERDDVTAEQDEPKPRITQDIDSLIEQAILNYRQLNEQHDQITVHKKSIKMDDPEVKNWIIHTHIQSAVLQNEELEGIELVDRAMTYKHNHDQLMKWAEKEHQIDVTDSEVDDYIQKQLEHMDSGQETQPFYTKLSQALNLSETEYFYEWEYDRMAEYLVQDQLFVTYQELYPQEDNESLEEYQDRIVILIEEDFQQYQSE
;
A
#
# COMPACT_ATOMS: atom_id res chain seq x y z
N MET A 1 -15.43 -10.71 23.89
CA MET A 1 -15.96 -10.12 22.64
C MET A 1 -14.94 -9.30 21.85
N MET A 2 -13.76 -8.97 22.39
CA MET A 2 -12.68 -8.24 21.65
C MET A 2 -11.94 -9.06 20.57
N LYS A 3 -11.99 -10.40 20.58
CA LYS A 3 -11.20 -11.24 19.66
C LYS A 3 -11.73 -11.28 18.22
N LYS A 4 -12.92 -10.71 17.94
CA LYS A 4 -13.50 -10.64 16.59
C LYS A 4 -13.24 -9.31 15.88
N LEU A 5 -12.73 -8.30 16.59
CA LEU A 5 -12.47 -6.97 16.00
C LEU A 5 -11.16 -6.94 15.20
N ILE A 6 -10.14 -7.68 15.66
CA ILE A 6 -8.81 -7.74 15.02
C ILE A 6 -8.86 -8.40 13.64
N ILE A 7 -9.82 -9.28 13.39
CA ILE A 7 -9.99 -9.96 12.09
C ILE A 7 -10.58 -9.01 11.03
N TRP A 8 -11.35 -8.00 11.46
CA TRP A 8 -11.92 -7.01 10.53
C TRP A 8 -10.92 -5.91 10.16
N VAL A 9 -10.02 -5.53 11.06
CA VAL A 9 -8.94 -4.57 10.77
C VAL A 9 -8.02 -5.05 9.63
N PHE A 10 -7.73 -6.35 9.61
CA PHE A 10 -6.94 -6.98 8.54
C PHE A 10 -7.61 -7.02 7.16
N ILE A 11 -8.94 -7.15 7.14
CA ILE A 11 -9.72 -7.13 5.90
C ILE A 11 -9.90 -5.68 5.43
N CYS A 12 -10.04 -4.74 6.37
CA CYS A 12 -10.12 -3.31 6.08
C CYS A 12 -8.82 -2.77 5.46
N GLY A 13 -7.62 -3.20 5.87
CA GLY A 13 -6.36 -2.76 5.24
C GLY A 13 -6.27 -3.07 3.73
N LEU A 14 -6.84 -4.20 3.30
CA LEU A 14 -6.96 -4.55 1.86
C LEU A 14 -8.10 -3.80 1.16
N ILE A 15 -9.19 -3.48 1.87
CA ILE A 15 -10.34 -2.74 1.34
C ILE A 15 -10.03 -1.24 1.21
N LEU A 16 -9.28 -0.63 2.14
CA LEU A 16 -8.93 0.79 2.11
C LEU A 16 -8.02 1.12 0.91
N PHE A 17 -7.10 0.23 0.55
CA PHE A 17 -6.32 0.39 -0.68
C PHE A 17 -7.18 0.20 -1.95
N SER A 18 -8.23 -0.63 -1.87
CA SER A 18 -9.17 -0.87 -2.97
C SER A 18 -10.14 0.31 -3.16
N PHE A 19 -10.49 1.03 -2.09
CA PHE A 19 -11.42 2.17 -2.12
C PHE A 19 -10.80 3.44 -2.73
N TYR A 20 -9.49 3.65 -2.56
CA TYR A 20 -8.74 4.73 -3.22
C TYR A 20 -8.94 4.73 -4.76
N PHE A 21 -9.11 3.56 -5.38
CA PHE A 21 -9.34 3.43 -6.82
C PHE A 21 -10.79 3.59 -7.27
N LEU A 22 -11.77 3.44 -6.37
CA LEU A 22 -13.20 3.50 -6.71
C LEU A 22 -13.78 4.92 -6.65
N ILE A 23 -13.21 5.82 -5.83
CA ILE A 23 -13.81 7.13 -5.56
C ILE A 23 -13.22 8.27 -6.43
N ASN A 24 -12.02 8.11 -6.99
CA ASN A 24 -11.42 9.10 -7.91
C ASN A 24 -11.16 8.58 -9.34
N PRO A 25 -12.18 8.11 -10.08
CA PRO A 25 -12.10 8.18 -11.53
C PRO A 25 -12.32 9.65 -11.90
N GLU A 26 -11.41 10.27 -12.63
CA GLU A 26 -11.66 11.57 -13.23
C GLU A 26 -13.07 11.55 -13.87
N ARG A 27 -13.89 12.55 -13.53
CA ARG A 27 -15.24 12.75 -14.09
C ARG A 27 -15.13 13.02 -15.59
N ASP A 28 -14.95 11.97 -16.38
CA ASP A 28 -15.24 11.98 -17.80
C ASP A 28 -16.56 11.22 -18.02
N ASP A 29 -17.58 12.02 -18.29
CA ASP A 29 -18.89 11.61 -18.78
C ASP A 29 -18.71 10.86 -20.10
N VAL A 30 -18.69 9.52 -20.01
CA VAL A 30 -18.92 8.64 -21.15
C VAL A 30 -19.73 7.45 -20.69
N THR A 31 -21.01 7.48 -21.06
CA THR A 31 -21.91 6.34 -21.10
C THR A 31 -21.30 5.22 -21.97
N ALA A 32 -20.58 4.31 -21.33
CA ALA A 32 -20.30 2.99 -21.84
C ALA A 32 -20.53 2.02 -20.68
N GLU A 33 -21.34 0.98 -20.93
CA GLU A 33 -21.49 -0.16 -20.03
C GLU A 33 -20.09 -0.76 -19.81
N GLN A 34 -19.39 -0.33 -18.75
CA GLN A 34 -18.18 -0.98 -18.28
C GLN A 34 -18.62 -2.22 -17.52
N ASP A 35 -18.38 -3.39 -18.12
CA ASP A 35 -18.39 -4.65 -17.41
C ASP A 35 -17.57 -4.49 -16.12
N GLU A 36 -18.17 -4.82 -14.96
CA GLU A 36 -17.46 -4.92 -13.69
C GLU A 36 -16.14 -5.69 -13.93
N PRO A 37 -14.98 -5.17 -13.48
CA PRO A 37 -13.71 -5.83 -13.70
C PRO A 37 -13.76 -7.22 -13.06
N LYS A 38 -13.98 -8.24 -13.88
CA LYS A 38 -13.87 -9.62 -13.44
C LYS A 38 -12.41 -9.85 -13.06
N PRO A 39 -12.11 -10.35 -11.84
CA PRO A 39 -10.75 -10.69 -11.47
C PRO A 39 -10.23 -11.72 -12.47
N ARG A 40 -9.19 -11.38 -13.22
CA ARG A 40 -8.55 -12.33 -14.12
C ARG A 40 -7.92 -13.43 -13.28
N ILE A 41 -8.24 -14.66 -13.64
CA ILE A 41 -7.70 -15.91 -13.14
C ILE A 41 -6.16 -15.81 -13.11
N THR A 42 -5.58 -15.88 -11.91
CA THR A 42 -4.15 -16.14 -11.61
C THR A 42 -3.18 -15.56 -12.64
N GLN A 43 -2.87 -14.26 -12.53
CA GLN A 43 -1.62 -13.76 -13.09
C GLN A 43 -0.48 -14.62 -12.52
N ASP A 44 0.44 -15.02 -13.39
CA ASP A 44 1.64 -15.72 -12.99
C ASP A 44 2.52 -14.74 -12.21
N ILE A 45 2.34 -14.72 -10.89
CA ILE A 45 3.03 -13.82 -9.96
C ILE A 45 4.55 -13.95 -10.12
N ASP A 46 5.05 -15.16 -10.38
CA ASP A 46 6.47 -15.41 -10.57
C ASP A 46 6.98 -14.65 -11.81
N SER A 47 6.26 -14.75 -12.93
CA SER A 47 6.56 -14.00 -14.16
C SER A 47 6.46 -12.48 -13.97
N LEU A 48 5.48 -11.98 -13.20
CA LEU A 48 5.33 -10.55 -12.94
C LEU A 48 6.50 -9.99 -12.14
N ILE A 49 6.98 -10.73 -11.14
CA ILE A 49 8.11 -10.29 -10.32
C ILE A 49 9.40 -10.34 -11.13
N GLU A 50 9.60 -11.38 -11.92
CA GLU A 50 10.75 -11.47 -12.84
C GLU A 50 10.76 -10.29 -13.82
N GLN A 51 9.60 -9.92 -14.37
CA GLN A 51 9.43 -8.74 -15.23
C GLN A 51 9.71 -7.44 -14.48
N ALA A 52 9.20 -7.26 -13.26
CA ALA A 52 9.46 -6.09 -12.43
C ALA A 52 10.97 -5.90 -12.18
N ILE A 53 11.66 -6.98 -11.81
CA ILE A 53 13.11 -6.98 -11.56
C ILE A 53 13.88 -6.70 -12.85
N LEU A 54 13.47 -7.31 -13.97
CA LEU A 54 14.10 -7.09 -15.26
C LEU A 54 13.95 -5.63 -15.71
N ASN A 55 12.75 -5.08 -15.61
CA ASN A 55 12.44 -3.69 -15.97
C ASN A 55 13.24 -2.72 -15.10
N TYR A 56 13.32 -2.96 -13.79
CA TYR A 56 14.20 -2.18 -12.91
C TYR A 56 15.67 -2.28 -13.31
N ARG A 57 16.20 -3.49 -13.58
CA ARG A 57 17.59 -3.66 -14.01
C ARG A 57 17.89 -2.91 -15.30
N GLN A 58 17.01 -3.00 -16.29
CA GLN A 58 17.15 -2.26 -17.54
C GLN A 58 17.13 -0.76 -17.31
N LEU A 59 16.22 -0.26 -16.47
CA LEU A 59 16.16 1.15 -16.08
C LEU A 59 17.46 1.61 -15.41
N ASN A 60 17.97 0.82 -14.46
CA ASN A 60 19.20 1.13 -13.73
C ASN A 60 20.46 1.07 -14.63
N GLU A 61 20.48 0.18 -15.63
CA GLU A 61 21.57 0.12 -16.62
C GLU A 61 21.54 1.30 -17.61
N GLN A 62 20.34 1.80 -17.94
CA GLN A 62 20.15 2.90 -18.89
C GLN A 62 20.31 4.28 -18.23
N HIS A 63 20.02 4.36 -16.93
CA HIS A 63 19.97 5.61 -16.18
C HIS A 63 20.62 5.45 -14.81
N ASP A 64 21.78 6.09 -14.60
CA ASP A 64 22.34 6.23 -13.25
C ASP A 64 21.41 7.09 -12.35
N GLN A 65 20.75 8.08 -12.96
CA GLN A 65 19.80 8.97 -12.31
C GLN A 65 18.63 9.32 -13.23
N ILE A 66 17.45 9.45 -12.63
CA ILE A 66 16.22 9.91 -13.30
C ILE A 66 15.68 11.13 -12.57
N THR A 67 15.28 12.17 -13.31
CA THR A 67 14.64 13.35 -12.71
C THR A 67 13.13 13.18 -12.69
N VAL A 68 12.57 13.09 -11.48
CA VAL A 68 11.13 13.00 -11.21
C VAL A 68 10.72 14.21 -10.37
N HIS A 69 9.67 14.93 -10.77
CA HIS A 69 9.19 16.14 -10.08
C HIS A 69 10.30 17.12 -9.64
N LYS A 70 11.29 17.37 -10.52
CA LYS A 70 12.47 18.23 -10.28
C LYS A 70 13.45 17.73 -9.20
N LYS A 71 13.30 16.50 -8.72
CA LYS A 71 14.25 15.80 -7.85
C LYS A 71 15.05 14.79 -8.67
N SER A 72 16.37 14.74 -8.46
CA SER A 72 17.21 13.71 -9.05
C SER A 72 17.17 12.47 -8.18
N ILE A 73 16.67 11.37 -8.73
CA ILE A 73 16.56 10.08 -8.07
C ILE A 73 17.74 9.22 -8.53
N LYS A 74 18.44 8.62 -7.58
CA LYS A 74 19.51 7.65 -7.89
C LYS A 74 18.89 6.27 -8.03
N MET A 75 19.23 5.58 -9.11
CA MET A 75 18.64 4.27 -9.39
C MET A 75 19.27 3.15 -8.57
N ASP A 76 20.48 3.35 -8.03
CA ASP A 76 21.18 2.41 -7.15
C ASP A 76 20.72 2.44 -5.68
N ASP A 77 19.79 3.34 -5.34
CA ASP A 77 19.21 3.44 -4.01
C ASP A 77 18.27 2.24 -3.73
N PRO A 78 18.53 1.44 -2.68
CA PRO A 78 17.70 0.28 -2.34
C PRO A 78 16.23 0.62 -2.07
N GLU A 79 15.94 1.78 -1.47
CA GLU A 79 14.55 2.20 -1.22
C GLU A 79 13.83 2.46 -2.54
N VAL A 80 14.48 3.15 -3.47
CA VAL A 80 13.94 3.46 -4.79
C VAL A 80 13.67 2.17 -5.57
N LYS A 81 14.60 1.22 -5.52
CA LYS A 81 14.41 -0.11 -6.12
C LYS A 81 13.16 -0.81 -5.58
N ASN A 82 12.98 -0.82 -4.26
CA ASN A 82 11.86 -1.49 -3.62
C ASN A 82 10.53 -0.85 -4.05
N TRP A 83 10.44 0.48 -4.00
CA TRP A 83 9.25 1.22 -4.46
C TRP A 83 8.93 0.96 -5.94
N ILE A 84 9.93 0.95 -6.83
CA ILE A 84 9.71 0.68 -8.27
C ILE A 84 9.15 -0.72 -8.50
N ILE A 85 9.80 -1.75 -7.93
CA ILE A 85 9.37 -3.14 -8.11
C ILE A 85 7.98 -3.33 -7.50
N HIS A 86 7.72 -2.74 -6.34
CA HIS A 86 6.43 -2.79 -5.68
C HIS A 86 5.33 -2.15 -6.53
N THR A 87 5.53 -0.94 -7.02
CA THR A 87 4.56 -0.26 -7.89
C THR A 87 4.26 -1.08 -9.14
N HIS A 88 5.25 -1.71 -9.76
CA HIS A 88 5.01 -2.55 -10.94
C HIS A 88 4.09 -3.73 -10.61
N ILE A 89 4.39 -4.48 -9.55
CA ILE A 89 3.58 -5.62 -9.11
C ILE A 89 2.17 -5.16 -8.74
N GLN A 90 2.06 -4.07 -7.99
CA GLN A 90 0.78 -3.54 -7.53
C GLN A 90 -0.11 -3.08 -8.68
N SER A 91 0.45 -2.33 -9.64
CA SER A 91 -0.30 -1.90 -10.83
C SER A 91 -0.74 -3.08 -11.68
N ALA A 92 0.11 -4.10 -11.85
CA ALA A 92 -0.26 -5.30 -12.60
C ALA A 92 -1.38 -6.10 -11.89
N VAL A 93 -1.27 -6.31 -10.58
CA VAL A 93 -2.17 -7.18 -9.81
C VAL A 93 -3.50 -6.50 -9.46
N LEU A 94 -3.46 -5.24 -9.02
CA LEU A 94 -4.65 -4.53 -8.52
C LEU A 94 -5.32 -3.69 -9.60
N GLN A 95 -4.53 -3.02 -10.43
CA GLN A 95 -5.03 -2.04 -11.40
C GLN A 95 -5.14 -2.62 -12.82
N ASN A 96 -4.62 -3.84 -13.01
CA ASN A 96 -4.48 -4.47 -14.33
C ASN A 96 -3.80 -3.51 -15.34
N GLU A 97 -2.80 -2.77 -14.85
CA GLU A 97 -2.02 -1.78 -15.58
C GLU A 97 -0.56 -2.24 -15.68
N GLU A 98 -0.03 -2.31 -16.91
CA GLU A 98 1.38 -2.64 -17.17
C GLU A 98 2.22 -1.36 -17.19
N LEU A 99 2.70 -0.93 -16.01
CA LEU A 99 3.57 0.24 -15.87
C LEU A 99 5.05 -0.11 -16.14
N GLU A 100 5.70 0.66 -17.00
CA GLU A 100 7.11 0.48 -17.36
C GLU A 100 7.87 1.80 -17.50
N GLY A 101 9.19 1.72 -17.64
CA GLY A 101 10.01 2.88 -18.00
C GLY A 101 10.00 4.00 -16.96
N ILE A 102 10.09 5.25 -17.43
CA ILE A 102 10.11 6.44 -16.56
C ILE A 102 8.75 6.63 -15.86
N GLU A 103 7.64 6.23 -16.47
CA GLU A 103 6.31 6.34 -15.87
C GLU A 103 6.18 5.48 -14.61
N LEU A 104 6.71 4.25 -14.64
CA LEU A 104 6.80 3.41 -13.46
C LEU A 104 7.59 4.10 -12.33
N VAL A 105 8.70 4.75 -12.67
CA VAL A 105 9.53 5.48 -11.69
C VAL A 105 8.77 6.69 -11.14
N ASP A 106 8.08 7.46 -11.98
CA ASP A 106 7.27 8.61 -11.57
C ASP A 106 6.16 8.20 -10.59
N ARG A 107 5.44 7.12 -10.90
CA ARG A 107 4.39 6.57 -10.03
C ARG A 107 4.96 6.05 -8.72
N ALA A 108 6.06 5.30 -8.77
CA ALA A 108 6.72 4.79 -7.57
C ALA A 108 7.18 5.91 -6.64
N MET A 109 7.75 6.98 -7.21
CA MET A 109 8.18 8.14 -6.42
C MET A 109 7.00 8.96 -5.89
N THR A 110 5.86 8.96 -6.58
CA THR A 110 4.61 9.52 -6.05
C THR A 110 4.12 8.73 -4.84
N TYR A 111 4.11 7.40 -4.92
CA TYR A 111 3.73 6.56 -3.77
C TYR A 111 4.68 6.74 -2.59
N LYS A 112 5.99 6.70 -2.82
CA LYS A 112 6.98 6.99 -1.77
C LYS A 112 6.74 8.37 -1.15
N HIS A 113 6.47 9.39 -1.97
CA HIS A 113 6.22 10.73 -1.48
C HIS A 113 4.96 10.79 -0.61
N ASN A 114 3.87 10.14 -1.03
CA ASN A 114 2.62 10.07 -0.27
C ASN A 114 2.80 9.34 1.05
N HIS A 115 3.53 8.21 1.05
CA HIS A 115 3.95 7.52 2.26
C HIS A 115 4.70 8.47 3.20
N ASP A 116 5.76 9.14 2.72
CA ASP A 116 6.54 10.09 3.52
C ASP A 116 5.68 11.27 4.06
N GLN A 117 4.63 11.69 3.33
CA GLN A 117 3.70 12.72 3.79
C GLN A 117 2.74 12.21 4.86
N LEU A 118 2.20 11.01 4.69
CA LEU A 118 1.29 10.36 5.64
C LEU A 118 1.98 10.19 6.99
N MET A 119 3.20 9.65 7.01
CA MET A 119 3.96 9.46 8.25
C MET A 119 4.20 10.79 8.99
N LYS A 120 4.58 11.84 8.25
CA LYS A 120 4.81 13.18 8.85
C LYS A 120 3.53 13.83 9.35
N TRP A 121 2.44 13.70 8.62
CA TRP A 121 1.14 14.24 9.00
C TRP A 121 0.61 13.56 10.25
N ALA A 122 0.67 12.23 10.32
CA ALA A 122 0.27 11.45 11.48
C ALA A 122 1.08 11.83 12.74
N GLU A 123 2.39 11.97 12.61
CA GLU A 123 3.25 12.43 13.72
C GLU A 123 2.89 13.85 14.16
N LYS A 124 2.81 14.79 13.21
CA LYS A 124 2.67 16.21 13.50
C LYS A 124 1.29 16.60 14.03
N GLU A 125 0.23 16.12 13.40
CA GLU A 125 -1.14 16.54 13.69
C GLU A 125 -1.84 15.59 14.68
N HIS A 126 -1.47 14.30 14.68
CA HIS A 126 -2.13 13.27 15.50
C HIS A 126 -1.25 12.70 16.61
N GLN A 127 0.03 13.08 16.69
CA GLN A 127 0.99 12.53 17.67
C GLN A 127 1.14 11.00 17.57
N ILE A 128 0.95 10.47 16.36
CA ILE A 128 1.11 9.05 16.04
C ILE A 128 2.53 8.86 15.52
N ASP A 129 3.36 8.19 16.32
CA ASP A 129 4.72 7.81 15.98
C ASP A 129 4.86 6.29 16.15
N VAL A 130 5.04 5.58 15.04
CA VAL A 130 5.16 4.12 15.03
C VAL A 130 6.62 3.75 15.25
N THR A 131 6.88 3.05 16.34
CA THR A 131 8.24 2.65 16.73
C THR A 131 8.68 1.37 16.00
N ASP A 132 9.99 1.17 15.86
CA ASP A 132 10.54 -0.06 15.27
C ASP A 132 10.04 -1.32 15.98
N SER A 133 9.89 -1.25 17.31
CA SER A 133 9.36 -2.38 18.09
C SER A 133 7.91 -2.72 17.74
N GLU A 134 7.10 -1.74 17.37
CA GLU A 134 5.71 -1.98 16.95
C GLU A 134 5.66 -2.59 15.55
N VAL A 135 6.53 -2.14 14.64
CA VAL A 135 6.67 -2.72 13.30
C VAL A 135 7.15 -4.17 13.40
N ASP A 136 8.18 -4.44 14.22
CA ASP A 136 8.68 -5.78 14.49
C ASP A 136 7.58 -6.70 15.01
N ASP A 137 6.85 -6.26 16.04
CA ASP A 137 5.72 -7.01 16.62
C ASP A 137 4.62 -7.26 15.58
N TYR A 138 4.39 -6.31 14.67
CA TYR A 138 3.40 -6.46 13.61
C TYR A 138 3.86 -7.47 12.57
N ILE A 139 5.10 -7.38 12.09
CA ILE A 139 5.71 -8.34 11.15
C ILE A 139 5.67 -9.76 11.73
N GLN A 140 6.03 -9.94 13.00
CA GLN A 140 5.97 -11.26 13.63
C GLN A 140 4.55 -11.84 13.66
N LYS A 141 3.54 -11.01 13.97
CA LYS A 141 2.13 -11.44 13.89
C LYS A 141 1.73 -11.84 12.48
N GLN A 142 2.22 -11.14 11.44
CA GLN A 142 1.97 -11.51 10.04
C GLN A 142 2.57 -12.87 9.71
N LEU A 143 3.84 -13.09 10.08
CA LEU A 143 4.54 -14.34 9.86
C LEU A 143 3.86 -15.51 10.59
N GLU A 144 3.51 -15.33 11.87
CA GLU A 144 2.75 -16.34 12.64
C GLU A 144 1.39 -16.64 12.00
N HIS A 145 0.72 -15.61 11.47
CA HIS A 145 -0.56 -15.78 10.79
C HIS A 145 -0.41 -16.59 9.48
N MET A 146 0.64 -16.33 8.70
CA MET A 146 0.96 -17.09 7.50
C MET A 146 1.30 -18.56 7.80
N ASP A 147 2.10 -18.81 8.84
CA ASP A 147 2.46 -20.17 9.29
C ASP A 147 1.25 -20.99 9.75
N SER A 148 0.17 -20.32 10.17
CA SER A 148 -1.08 -20.97 10.57
C SER A 148 -1.92 -21.53 9.41
N GLY A 149 -1.48 -21.34 8.15
CA GLY A 149 -2.00 -22.02 6.97
C GLY A 149 -3.22 -21.34 6.31
N GLN A 150 -3.28 -20.00 6.33
CA GLN A 150 -4.32 -19.24 5.63
C GLN A 150 -3.93 -18.90 4.18
N GLU A 151 -4.92 -18.57 3.34
CA GLU A 151 -4.83 -18.41 1.88
C GLU A 151 -3.84 -17.33 1.39
N THR A 152 -3.30 -16.48 2.27
CA THR A 152 -2.31 -15.44 1.96
C THR A 152 -0.87 -15.96 1.87
N GLN A 153 -0.56 -17.09 2.52
CA GLN A 153 0.79 -17.67 2.52
C GLN A 153 1.34 -17.89 1.09
N PRO A 154 0.61 -18.49 0.12
CA PRO A 154 1.16 -18.77 -1.19
C PRO A 154 1.55 -17.54 -2.00
N PHE A 155 1.00 -16.35 -1.70
CA PHE A 155 1.34 -15.11 -2.39
C PHE A 155 2.69 -14.56 -1.91
N TYR A 156 2.85 -14.38 -0.59
CA TYR A 156 4.08 -13.86 0.00
C TYR A 156 5.26 -14.83 -0.11
N THR A 157 5.01 -16.14 -0.04
CA THR A 157 6.03 -17.16 -0.30
C THR A 157 6.57 -17.04 -1.74
N LYS A 158 5.71 -16.80 -2.73
CA LYS A 158 6.14 -16.61 -4.13
C LYS A 158 6.93 -15.31 -4.32
N LEU A 159 6.47 -14.23 -3.69
CA LEU A 159 7.16 -12.94 -3.73
C LEU A 159 8.57 -13.01 -3.15
N SER A 160 8.71 -13.55 -1.94
CA SER A 160 10.01 -13.75 -1.29
C SER A 160 10.93 -14.65 -2.12
N GLN A 161 10.43 -15.78 -2.64
CA GLN A 161 11.20 -16.68 -3.50
C GLN A 161 11.70 -16.01 -4.77
N ALA A 162 10.84 -15.27 -5.48
CA ALA A 162 11.22 -14.58 -6.71
C ALA A 162 12.23 -13.44 -6.47
N LEU A 163 12.17 -12.80 -5.29
CA LEU A 163 13.17 -11.83 -4.84
C LEU A 163 14.45 -12.49 -4.30
N ASN A 164 14.49 -13.82 -4.22
CA ASN A 164 15.57 -14.60 -3.60
C ASN A 164 15.84 -14.17 -2.15
N LEU A 165 14.77 -13.98 -1.40
CA LEU A 165 14.73 -13.68 0.03
C LEU A 165 13.99 -14.80 0.77
N SER A 166 14.30 -15.01 2.04
CA SER A 166 13.38 -15.72 2.93
C SER A 166 12.12 -14.89 3.17
N GLU A 167 11.03 -15.51 3.62
CA GLU A 167 9.80 -14.79 3.97
C GLU A 167 10.07 -13.73 5.05
N THR A 168 10.88 -14.05 6.05
CA THR A 168 11.30 -13.10 7.08
C THR A 168 12.09 -11.92 6.48
N GLU A 169 13.10 -12.18 5.66
CA GLU A 169 13.87 -11.10 5.00
C GLU A 169 12.98 -10.24 4.10
N TYR A 170 12.01 -10.84 3.40
CA TYR A 170 11.04 -10.09 2.61
C TYR A 170 10.26 -9.10 3.48
N PHE A 171 9.73 -9.51 4.64
CA PHE A 171 8.99 -8.59 5.49
C PHE A 171 9.87 -7.48 6.09
N TYR A 172 11.08 -7.81 6.53
CA TYR A 172 11.97 -6.86 7.21
C TYR A 172 12.77 -5.95 6.27
N GLU A 173 13.14 -6.43 5.08
CA GLU A 173 13.95 -5.65 4.13
C GLU A 173 13.10 -4.98 3.05
N TRP A 174 11.89 -5.47 2.82
CA TRP A 174 11.09 -5.09 1.66
C TRP A 174 9.73 -4.50 2.02
N GLU A 175 9.05 -5.05 3.03
CA GLU A 175 7.72 -4.59 3.45
C GLU A 175 7.73 -3.64 4.64
N TYR A 176 8.88 -3.39 5.27
CA TYR A 176 8.98 -2.69 6.54
C TYR A 176 8.24 -1.34 6.55
N ASP A 177 8.53 -0.47 5.58
CA ASP A 177 7.87 0.84 5.47
C ASP A 177 6.35 0.71 5.30
N ARG A 178 5.88 -0.31 4.59
CA ARG A 178 4.43 -0.54 4.44
C ARG A 178 3.80 -1.07 5.71
N MET A 179 4.52 -1.90 6.46
CA MET A 179 4.05 -2.36 7.77
C MET A 179 3.94 -1.18 8.75
N ALA A 180 4.89 -0.23 8.69
CA ALA A 180 4.80 1.02 9.44
C ALA A 180 3.60 1.87 8.98
N GLU A 181 3.39 2.01 7.67
CA GLU A 181 2.23 2.73 7.11
C GLU A 181 0.90 2.14 7.58
N TYR A 182 0.75 0.81 7.54
CA TYR A 182 -0.46 0.14 8.00
C TYR A 182 -0.72 0.38 9.49
N LEU A 183 0.32 0.35 10.32
CA LEU A 183 0.19 0.68 11.74
C LEU A 183 -0.24 2.13 11.95
N VAL A 184 0.30 3.08 11.18
CA VAL A 184 -0.14 4.48 11.22
C VAL A 184 -1.60 4.61 10.84
N GLN A 185 -2.03 3.96 9.75
CA GLN A 185 -3.42 3.97 9.29
C GLN A 185 -4.38 3.37 10.32
N ASP A 186 -4.00 2.26 10.94
CA ASP A 186 -4.79 1.63 12.01
C ASP A 186 -4.94 2.56 13.23
N GLN A 187 -3.85 3.23 13.65
CA GLN A 187 -3.87 4.17 14.77
C GLN A 187 -4.68 5.43 14.45
N LEU A 188 -4.59 5.95 13.22
CA LEU A 188 -5.42 7.05 12.74
C LEU A 188 -6.90 6.67 12.76
N PHE A 189 -7.23 5.48 12.27
CA PHE A 189 -8.61 4.98 12.27
C PHE A 189 -9.19 4.93 13.69
N VAL A 190 -8.45 4.38 14.65
CA VAL A 190 -8.84 4.36 16.06
C VAL A 190 -9.00 5.78 16.61
N THR A 191 -8.05 6.68 16.31
CA THR A 191 -8.10 8.07 16.77
C THR A 191 -9.35 8.79 16.26
N TYR A 192 -9.69 8.64 14.98
CA TYR A 192 -10.87 9.26 14.40
C TYR A 192 -12.17 8.63 14.93
N GLN A 193 -12.19 7.32 15.21
CA GLN A 193 -13.34 6.69 15.85
C GLN A 193 -13.64 7.28 17.24
N GLU A 194 -12.60 7.63 18.00
CA GLU A 194 -12.76 8.27 19.31
C GLU A 194 -13.24 9.73 19.20
N LEU A 195 -12.75 10.47 18.20
CA LEU A 195 -13.13 11.86 17.96
C LEU A 195 -14.53 12.01 17.37
N TYR A 196 -14.91 11.07 16.51
CA TYR A 196 -16.16 11.07 15.77
C TYR A 196 -16.93 9.78 16.08
N PRO A 197 -17.68 9.71 17.20
CA PRO A 197 -18.43 8.53 17.56
C PRO A 197 -19.54 8.22 16.54
N GLN A 198 -19.95 6.95 16.50
CA GLN A 198 -21.05 6.48 15.66
C GLN A 198 -22.37 7.16 16.04
N GLU A 199 -23.15 7.57 15.05
CA GLU A 199 -24.48 8.16 15.25
C GLU A 199 -25.57 7.10 15.48
N ASP A 200 -26.65 7.46 16.20
CA ASP A 200 -27.71 6.51 16.61
C ASP A 200 -28.41 5.79 15.43
N ASN A 201 -28.43 6.40 14.23
CA ASN A 201 -29.07 5.87 13.04
C ASN A 201 -28.08 5.42 11.95
N GLU A 202 -26.79 5.45 12.24
CA GLU A 202 -25.73 5.10 11.31
C GLU A 202 -25.42 3.60 11.45
N SER A 203 -25.38 2.87 10.34
CA SER A 203 -24.91 1.48 10.36
C SER A 203 -23.40 1.42 10.62
N LEU A 204 -22.90 0.25 11.03
CA LEU A 204 -21.45 0.10 11.26
C LEU A 204 -20.63 0.35 9.99
N GLU A 205 -21.15 -0.05 8.82
CA GLU A 205 -20.50 0.14 7.53
C GLU A 205 -20.43 1.62 7.16
N GLU A 206 -21.57 2.33 7.21
CA GLU A 206 -21.62 3.78 6.98
C GLU A 206 -20.70 4.55 7.94
N TYR A 207 -20.64 4.11 9.20
CA TYR A 207 -19.74 4.69 10.19
C TYR A 207 -18.27 4.53 9.80
N GLN A 208 -17.86 3.30 9.44
CA GLN A 208 -16.48 3.03 9.06
C GLN A 208 -16.10 3.82 7.81
N ASP A 209 -16.95 3.86 6.79
CA ASP A 209 -16.72 4.63 5.57
C ASP A 209 -16.58 6.12 5.85
N ARG A 210 -17.43 6.69 6.72
CA ARG A 210 -17.32 8.09 7.13
C ARG A 210 -16.00 8.39 7.82
N ILE A 211 -15.51 7.50 8.69
CA ILE A 211 -14.21 7.67 9.35
C ILE A 211 -13.07 7.72 8.31
N VAL A 212 -13.11 6.84 7.30
CA VAL A 212 -12.12 6.82 6.22
C VAL A 212 -12.13 8.15 5.45
N ILE A 213 -13.31 8.61 5.04
CA ILE A 213 -13.46 9.86 4.31
C ILE A 213 -12.90 11.05 5.12
N LEU A 214 -13.17 11.10 6.43
CA LEU A 214 -12.65 12.17 7.29
C LEU A 214 -11.12 12.16 7.38
N ILE A 215 -10.50 10.98 7.47
CA ILE A 215 -9.03 10.83 7.47
C ILE A 215 -8.47 11.33 6.13
N GLU A 216 -9.09 10.94 5.02
CA GLU A 216 -8.67 11.33 3.67
C GLU A 216 -8.79 12.85 3.45
N GLU A 217 -9.91 13.45 3.84
CA GLU A 217 -10.16 14.90 3.71
C GLU A 217 -9.14 15.71 4.52
N ASP A 218 -8.87 15.33 5.77
CA ASP A 218 -7.88 16.01 6.61
C ASP A 218 -6.46 15.85 6.05
N PHE A 219 -6.09 14.66 5.56
CA PHE A 219 -4.79 14.44 4.96
C PHE A 219 -4.60 15.25 3.67
N GLN A 220 -5.64 15.31 2.80
CA GLN A 220 -5.61 16.14 1.60
C GLN A 220 -5.51 17.62 1.94
N GLN A 221 -6.19 18.08 3.00
CA GLN A 221 -6.05 19.45 3.48
C GLN A 221 -4.60 19.73 3.89
N TYR A 222 -3.97 18.86 4.68
CA TYR A 222 -2.56 18.99 5.07
C TYR A 222 -1.62 19.06 3.86
N GLN A 223 -1.84 18.25 2.82
CA GLN A 223 -1.01 18.27 1.60
C GLN A 223 -1.15 19.57 0.79
N SER A 224 -2.20 20.35 1.02
CA SER A 224 -2.46 21.62 0.32
C SER A 224 -1.85 22.86 0.99
N GLU A 225 -1.35 22.73 2.23
CA GLU A 225 -0.75 23.81 3.05
C GLU A 225 0.75 24.01 2.79
#